data_AF-A0A519VI77-F1
#
_entry.id   AF-A0A519VI77-F1
#
_cell.length_a   1.000
_cell.length_b   1.000
_cell.length_c   1.000
_cell.angle_alpha   90.00
_cell.angle_beta   90.00
_cell.angle_gamma   90.00
#
_symmetry.space_group_name_H-M   'P 1'
#
loop_
_entity.id
_entity.type
_entity.pdbx_description
1 polymer ?
#
loop_
_entity_poly.entity_id
_entity_poly.type
_entity_poly.pdbx_seq_one_letter_code
_entity_poly.pdbx_strand_id
1 'polypeptide(L)'
;MSKRLKVGQGTISGYISIFLAVLVLLSVFCFKYPEQLTTPEFREVYTKSIAEALMIFGVIASFFFALISLLLSKKIGLAMIGSSITGLAIILGALTVQGTDVAKSTWHFGLDWMILDLLLMVAIFVPLELFFPKNKSQTKFHEEWRTDLTYFVISHLFIQFFGIVTQKPAILFFGWAGLEGLHTWIQGLPFIVGLFLAFFTTDLFQYWAHRFFHTRVALWRFHSIHHSTQNMDWLAGSRTHFIDIFFTRAMTF
;
A
#
# COMPACT_ATOMS: atom_id res chain seq x y z
N MET A 1 27.48 6.77 -6.50
CA MET A 1 26.75 5.96 -5.49
C MET A 1 26.12 6.86 -4.44
N SER A 2 24.82 6.73 -4.24
CA SER A 2 24.10 7.30 -3.09
C SER A 2 24.74 6.81 -1.79
N LYS A 3 25.03 7.71 -0.84
CA LYS A 3 25.51 7.31 0.50
C LYS A 3 24.33 6.93 1.37
N ARG A 4 24.47 5.86 2.16
CA ARG A 4 23.46 5.46 3.15
C ARG A 4 23.19 6.62 4.12
N LEU A 5 21.91 6.88 4.37
CA LEU A 5 21.48 7.89 5.34
C LEU A 5 21.93 7.51 6.75
N LYS A 6 22.43 8.50 7.51
CA LYS A 6 22.87 8.31 8.89
C LYS A 6 21.88 8.95 9.86
N VAL A 7 21.54 8.21 10.90
CA VAL A 7 20.73 8.72 12.02
C VAL A 7 21.49 9.87 12.70
N GLY A 8 20.76 10.89 13.15
CA GLY A 8 21.31 12.08 13.83
C GLY A 8 21.75 13.22 12.91
N GLN A 9 21.74 13.05 11.58
CA GLN A 9 22.11 14.12 10.63
C GLN A 9 20.94 15.00 10.17
N GLY A 10 19.75 14.85 10.75
CA GLY A 10 18.51 15.56 10.37
C GLY A 10 17.91 15.16 9.01
N THR A 11 18.70 14.60 8.08
CA THR A 11 18.23 14.24 6.73
C THR A 11 17.10 13.20 6.73
N ILE A 12 17.17 12.19 7.62
CA ILE A 12 16.11 11.18 7.78
C ILE A 12 14.82 11.84 8.25
N SER A 13 14.90 12.72 9.26
CA SER A 13 13.75 13.49 9.76
C SER A 13 13.13 14.34 8.64
N GLY A 14 13.93 14.93 7.76
CA GLY A 14 13.43 15.66 6.60
C GLY A 14 12.62 14.79 5.65
N TYR A 15 13.08 13.57 5.36
CA TYR A 15 12.32 12.62 4.54
C TYR A 15 11.05 12.13 5.23
N ILE A 16 11.10 11.85 6.54
CA ILE A 16 9.91 11.46 7.31
C ILE A 16 8.87 12.58 7.29
N SER A 17 9.29 13.84 7.47
CA SER A 17 8.41 15.00 7.38
C SER A 17 7.72 15.09 6.02
N ILE A 18 8.48 15.02 4.92
CA ILE A 18 7.91 15.06 3.56
C ILE A 18 6.95 13.89 3.34
N PHE A 19 7.32 12.68 3.75
CA PHE A 19 6.48 11.49 3.62
C PHE A 19 5.13 11.67 4.34
N LEU A 20 5.16 12.04 5.62
CA LEU A 20 3.94 12.27 6.41
C LEU A 20 3.11 13.42 5.85
N ALA A 21 3.76 14.51 5.39
CA ALA A 21 3.08 15.63 4.76
C ALA A 21 2.31 15.22 3.50
N VAL A 22 2.91 14.37 2.65
CA VAL A 22 2.26 13.83 1.45
C VAL A 22 1.08 12.93 1.84
N LEU A 23 1.24 12.03 2.81
CA LEU A 23 0.12 11.19 3.26
C LEU A 23 -1.04 12.04 3.79
N VAL A 24 -0.78 13.02 4.64
CA VAL A 24 -1.78 13.95 5.16
C VAL A 24 -2.50 14.68 4.02
N LEU A 25 -1.75 15.20 3.04
CA LEU A 25 -2.34 15.88 1.89
C LEU A 25 -3.26 14.95 1.08
N LEU A 26 -2.85 13.70 0.85
CA LEU A 26 -3.67 12.70 0.17
C LEU A 26 -4.91 12.32 1.00
N SER A 27 -4.78 12.23 2.33
CA SER A 27 -5.90 11.98 3.24
C SER A 27 -6.94 13.10 3.15
N VAL A 28 -6.55 14.37 3.03
CA VAL A 28 -7.52 15.48 2.85
C VAL A 28 -8.41 15.25 1.63
N PHE A 29 -7.86 14.73 0.53
CA PHE A 29 -8.67 14.39 -0.64
C PHE A 29 -9.63 13.22 -0.38
N CYS A 30 -9.23 12.22 0.41
CA CYS A 30 -10.13 11.15 0.86
C CYS A 30 -11.33 11.69 1.63
N PHE A 31 -11.13 12.70 2.49
CA PHE A 31 -12.23 13.34 3.22
C PHE A 31 -13.10 14.24 2.34
N LYS A 32 -12.54 14.88 1.30
CA LYS A 32 -13.30 15.73 0.38
C LYS A 32 -14.08 14.94 -0.68
N TYR A 33 -13.55 13.80 -1.12
CA TYR A 33 -14.11 12.96 -2.18
C TYR A 33 -14.21 11.49 -1.75
N PRO A 34 -14.90 11.20 -0.64
CA PRO A 34 -14.88 9.86 -0.05
C PRO A 34 -15.55 8.81 -0.94
N GLU A 35 -16.56 9.17 -1.74
CA GLU A 35 -17.20 8.23 -2.67
C GLU A 35 -16.25 7.69 -3.73
N GLN A 36 -15.31 8.52 -4.19
CA GLN A 36 -14.41 8.20 -5.30
C GLN A 36 -13.04 7.71 -4.84
N LEU A 37 -12.59 8.09 -3.64
CA LEU A 37 -11.21 7.86 -3.18
C LEU A 37 -11.10 6.94 -1.96
N THR A 38 -12.22 6.46 -1.42
CA THR A 38 -12.21 5.53 -0.29
C THR A 38 -12.95 4.24 -0.59
N THR A 39 -12.47 3.17 0.02
CA THR A 39 -12.96 1.80 -0.13
C THR A 39 -14.11 1.57 0.85
N PRO A 40 -15.33 1.20 0.38
CA PRO A 40 -16.48 0.95 1.25
C PRO A 40 -16.21 -0.04 2.38
N GLU A 41 -15.52 -1.15 2.08
CA GLU A 41 -15.24 -2.22 3.03
C GLU A 41 -14.30 -1.77 4.15
N PHE A 42 -13.32 -0.91 3.86
CA PHE A 42 -12.39 -0.44 4.88
C PHE A 42 -12.97 0.65 5.79
N ARG A 43 -13.95 1.42 5.30
CA ARG A 43 -14.69 2.38 6.13
C ARG A 43 -15.53 1.72 7.22
N GLU A 44 -15.82 0.43 7.09
CA GLU A 44 -16.45 -0.37 8.15
C GLU A 44 -15.44 -0.76 9.25
N VAL A 45 -14.14 -0.76 8.94
CA VAL A 45 -13.06 -1.19 9.84
C VAL A 45 -12.38 -0.01 10.54
N TYR A 46 -11.92 1.01 9.79
CA TYR A 46 -11.36 2.22 10.37
C TYR A 46 -12.46 3.29 10.44
N THR A 47 -12.76 3.76 11.64
CA THR A 47 -13.82 4.76 11.83
C THR A 47 -13.35 6.14 11.37
N LYS A 48 -14.29 7.02 11.02
CA LYS A 48 -14.01 8.43 10.69
C LYS A 48 -13.15 9.12 11.74
N SER A 49 -13.42 8.87 13.02
CA SER A 49 -12.67 9.44 14.14
C SER A 49 -11.22 8.96 14.19
N ILE A 50 -10.96 7.69 13.84
CA ILE A 50 -9.60 7.17 13.73
C ILE A 50 -8.88 7.87 12.57
N ALA A 51 -9.54 8.01 11.42
CA ALA A 51 -8.95 8.68 10.25
C ALA A 51 -8.63 10.17 10.53
N GLU A 52 -9.53 10.89 11.21
CA GLU A 52 -9.30 12.27 11.64
C GLU A 52 -8.12 12.36 12.62
N ALA A 53 -8.07 11.48 13.63
CA ALA A 53 -6.99 11.42 14.60
C ALA A 53 -5.63 11.13 13.92
N LEU A 54 -5.59 10.19 12.97
CA LEU A 54 -4.39 9.89 12.19
C LEU A 54 -3.93 11.08 11.34
N MET A 55 -4.87 11.81 10.74
CA MET A 55 -4.56 13.01 9.96
C MET A 55 -3.98 14.13 10.85
N ILE A 56 -4.59 14.39 12.01
CA ILE A 56 -4.07 15.36 12.99
C ILE A 56 -2.69 14.94 13.49
N PHE A 57 -2.53 13.67 13.86
CA PHE A 57 -1.24 13.13 14.28
C PHE A 57 -0.19 13.29 13.17
N GLY A 58 -0.55 13.00 11.92
CA GLY A 58 0.31 13.18 10.75
C GLY A 58 0.77 14.62 10.55
N VAL A 59 -0.12 15.61 10.74
CA VAL A 59 0.21 17.05 10.70
C VAL A 59 1.25 17.39 11.78
N ILE A 60 0.97 17.00 13.03
CA ILE A 60 1.85 17.30 14.17
C ILE A 60 3.22 16.62 13.97
N ALA A 61 3.22 15.34 13.63
CA ALA A 61 4.44 14.57 13.41
C ALA A 61 5.25 15.12 12.23
N SER A 62 4.60 15.54 11.14
CA SER A 62 5.29 16.16 10.00
C SER A 62 6.07 17.41 10.41
N PHE A 63 5.44 18.34 11.14
CA PHE A 63 6.11 19.55 11.62
C PHE A 63 7.19 19.25 12.65
N PHE A 64 6.95 18.30 13.56
CA PHE A 64 7.95 17.84 14.52
C PHE A 64 9.22 17.34 13.81
N PHE A 65 9.08 16.48 12.80
CA PHE A 65 10.21 15.99 12.03
C PHE A 65 10.84 17.05 11.12
N ALA A 66 10.06 18.02 10.61
CA ALA A 66 10.59 19.18 9.89
C ALA A 66 11.49 20.01 10.80
N LEU A 67 11.06 20.26 12.05
CA LEU A 67 11.84 20.98 13.05
C LEU A 67 13.13 20.24 13.40
N ILE A 68 13.07 18.92 13.66
CA ILE A 68 14.28 18.11 13.89
C ILE A 68 15.21 18.19 12.68
N SER A 69 14.67 18.09 11.46
CA SER A 69 15.47 18.25 10.24
C SER A 69 16.13 19.62 10.20
N LEU A 70 15.42 20.70 10.52
CA LEU A 70 15.96 22.05 10.52
C LEU A 70 17.09 22.21 11.55
N LEU A 71 16.92 21.65 12.76
CA LEU A 71 17.88 21.76 13.85
C LEU A 71 19.16 20.95 13.60
N LEU A 72 19.05 19.77 12.98
CA LEU A 72 20.16 18.84 12.83
C LEU A 72 20.79 18.83 11.43
N SER A 73 20.09 19.29 10.40
CA SER A 73 20.57 19.28 9.02
C SER A 73 21.26 20.59 8.66
N LYS A 74 22.35 20.50 7.88
CA LYS A 74 22.95 21.67 7.22
C LYS A 74 22.12 22.19 6.03
N LYS A 75 21.01 21.51 5.69
CA LYS A 75 20.15 21.81 4.54
C LYS A 75 18.71 22.03 5.01
N ILE A 76 18.25 23.28 4.89
CA ILE A 76 16.88 23.70 5.23
C ILE A 76 15.83 23.19 4.22
N GLY A 77 16.25 22.87 3.00
CA GLY A 77 15.32 22.54 1.89
C GLY A 77 14.34 21.40 2.22
N LEU A 78 14.79 20.34 2.90
CA LEU A 78 13.90 19.22 3.25
C LEU A 78 12.81 19.64 4.26
N ALA A 79 13.19 20.40 5.29
CA ALA A 79 12.26 20.91 6.29
C ALA A 79 11.24 21.89 5.68
N MET A 80 11.68 22.71 4.71
CA MET A 80 10.81 23.63 3.98
C MET A 80 9.80 22.88 3.11
N ILE A 81 10.24 21.87 2.35
CA ILE A 81 9.33 21.09 1.50
C ILE A 81 8.25 20.41 2.35
N GLY A 82 8.65 19.72 3.43
CA GLY A 82 7.70 19.06 4.33
C GLY A 82 6.71 20.04 4.95
N SER A 83 7.21 21.15 5.51
CA SER A 83 6.38 22.21 6.10
C SER A 83 5.42 22.86 5.09
N SER A 84 5.87 23.09 3.86
CA SER A 84 5.03 23.67 2.80
C SER A 84 3.90 22.74 2.37
N ILE A 85 4.18 21.44 2.22
CA ILE A 85 3.14 20.45 1.89
C ILE A 85 2.14 20.30 3.04
N THR A 86 2.61 20.25 4.29
CA THR A 86 1.71 20.21 5.46
C THR A 86 0.89 21.48 5.58
N GLY A 87 1.49 22.65 5.34
CA GLY A 87 0.77 23.93 5.31
C GLY A 87 -0.32 23.96 4.24
N LEU A 88 -0.02 23.46 3.03
CA LEU A 88 -1.02 23.29 1.97
C LEU A 88 -2.15 22.36 2.41
N ALA A 89 -1.84 21.23 3.03
CA ALA A 89 -2.85 20.31 3.52
C ALA A 89 -3.76 20.96 4.58
N ILE A 90 -3.21 21.78 5.49
CA ILE A 90 -3.99 22.54 6.47
C ILE A 90 -4.91 23.55 5.78
N ILE A 91 -4.39 24.32 4.81
CA ILE A 91 -5.19 25.26 4.01
C ILE A 91 -6.35 24.54 3.31
N LEU A 92 -6.10 23.32 2.81
CA LEU A 92 -7.13 22.49 2.17
C LEU A 92 -8.09 21.82 3.17
N GLY A 93 -7.80 21.86 4.48
CA GLY A 93 -8.72 21.45 5.54
C GLY A 93 -8.25 20.28 6.40
N ALA A 94 -6.96 19.93 6.45
CA ALA A 94 -6.46 18.81 7.25
C ALA A 94 -6.80 18.85 8.75
N LEU A 95 -7.15 20.03 9.29
CA LEU A 95 -7.54 20.20 10.70
C LEU A 95 -9.02 20.58 10.88
N THR A 96 -9.76 20.77 9.80
CA THR A 96 -11.14 21.31 9.83
C THR A 96 -12.14 20.44 9.09
N VAL A 97 -11.69 19.59 8.17
CA VAL A 97 -12.55 18.65 7.45
C VAL A 97 -13.04 17.57 8.41
N GLN A 98 -14.35 17.35 8.40
CA GLN A 98 -14.99 16.31 9.19
C GLN A 98 -15.41 15.17 8.26
N GLY A 99 -15.27 13.94 8.74
CA GLY A 99 -15.72 12.76 8.00
C GLY A 99 -17.24 12.77 7.84
N THR A 100 -17.72 12.66 6.61
CA THR A 100 -19.14 12.47 6.31
C THR A 100 -19.46 10.98 6.20
N ASP A 101 -20.70 10.62 6.52
CA ASP A 101 -21.21 9.29 6.22
C ASP A 101 -21.56 9.25 4.73
N VAL A 102 -21.18 8.16 4.06
CA VAL A 102 -21.15 8.10 2.60
C VAL A 102 -21.77 6.79 2.15
N ALA A 103 -22.67 6.88 1.17
CA ALA A 103 -23.31 5.71 0.59
C ALA A 103 -22.28 4.80 -0.12
N LYS A 104 -22.60 3.51 -0.28
CA LYS A 104 -21.76 2.60 -1.06
C LYS A 104 -21.77 3.05 -2.52
N SER A 105 -20.60 3.48 -3.01
CA SER A 105 -20.39 3.84 -4.41
C SER A 105 -20.22 2.59 -5.27
N THR A 106 -20.64 2.67 -6.53
CA THR A 106 -20.42 1.60 -7.53
C THR A 106 -18.99 1.56 -8.04
N TRP A 107 -18.24 2.66 -7.95
CA TRP A 107 -16.85 2.76 -8.37
C TRP A 107 -16.03 3.64 -7.42
N HIS A 108 -14.82 3.21 -7.08
CA HIS A 108 -13.88 3.96 -6.26
C HIS A 108 -12.42 3.58 -6.58
N PHE A 109 -11.52 4.49 -6.26
CA PHE A 109 -10.08 4.25 -6.16
C PHE A 109 -9.71 3.97 -4.70
N GLY A 110 -8.78 3.06 -4.46
CA GLY A 110 -8.32 2.70 -3.11
C GLY A 110 -7.25 3.64 -2.57
N LEU A 111 -7.48 4.96 -2.59
CA LEU A 111 -6.48 5.93 -2.11
C LEU A 111 -6.28 5.81 -0.60
N ASP A 112 -7.36 5.62 0.15
CA ASP A 112 -7.32 5.31 1.59
C ASP A 112 -6.48 4.06 1.89
N TRP A 113 -6.74 2.97 1.17
CA TRP A 113 -6.02 1.72 1.29
C TRP A 113 -4.54 1.92 0.97
N MET A 114 -4.24 2.61 -0.14
CA MET A 114 -2.85 2.92 -0.51
C MET A 114 -2.13 3.70 0.59
N ILE A 115 -2.76 4.71 1.18
CA ILE A 115 -2.15 5.52 2.25
C ILE A 115 -1.87 4.66 3.48
N LEU A 116 -2.86 3.88 3.93
CA LEU A 116 -2.75 3.06 5.13
C LEU A 116 -1.74 1.93 4.95
N ASP A 117 -1.78 1.22 3.83
CA ASP A 117 -0.83 0.15 3.53
C ASP A 117 0.59 0.71 3.38
N LEU A 118 0.77 1.82 2.65
CA LEU A 118 2.08 2.45 2.51
C LEU A 118 2.65 2.89 3.86
N LEU A 119 1.82 3.49 4.72
CA LEU A 119 2.23 3.88 6.07
C LEU A 119 2.66 2.66 6.89
N LEU A 120 1.86 1.59 6.86
CA LEU A 120 2.13 0.36 7.60
C LEU A 120 3.42 -0.32 7.10
N MET A 121 3.56 -0.50 5.79
CA MET A 121 4.72 -1.13 5.17
C MET A 121 5.99 -0.34 5.45
N VAL A 122 5.95 1.00 5.33
CA VAL A 122 7.08 1.85 5.68
C VAL A 122 7.41 1.75 7.18
N ALA A 123 6.40 1.78 8.05
CA ALA A 123 6.60 1.70 9.50
C ALA A 123 7.20 0.36 9.96
N ILE A 124 6.92 -0.74 9.25
CA ILE A 124 7.46 -2.07 9.56
C ILE A 124 8.80 -2.28 8.87
N PHE A 125 8.83 -2.21 7.54
CA PHE A 125 9.95 -2.71 6.76
C PHE A 125 11.11 -1.72 6.67
N VAL A 126 10.87 -0.40 6.63
CA VAL A 126 11.99 0.55 6.59
C VAL A 126 12.85 0.46 7.85
N PRO A 127 12.29 0.41 9.09
CA PRO A 127 13.08 0.13 10.28
C PRO A 127 13.78 -1.23 10.25
N LEU A 128 13.08 -2.31 9.87
CA LEU A 128 13.68 -3.64 9.78
C LEU A 128 14.90 -3.65 8.86
N GLU A 129 14.79 -3.07 7.67
CA GLU A 129 15.90 -3.02 6.75
C GLU A 129 16.95 -1.94 7.09
N LEU A 130 16.64 -1.01 7.99
CA LEU A 130 17.61 -0.05 8.52
C LEU A 130 18.44 -0.69 9.64
N PHE A 131 17.82 -1.41 10.56
CA PHE A 131 18.50 -2.00 11.72
C PHE A 131 19.09 -3.39 11.42
N PHE A 132 18.45 -4.18 10.55
CA PHE A 132 18.84 -5.55 10.19
C PHE A 132 19.06 -5.75 8.68
N PRO A 133 19.85 -4.90 7.99
CA PRO A 133 20.08 -5.06 6.56
C PRO A 133 20.93 -6.32 6.27
N LYS A 134 20.40 -7.21 5.41
CA LYS A 134 21.19 -8.29 4.80
C LYS A 134 22.28 -7.71 3.89
N ASN A 135 21.93 -6.74 3.05
CA ASN A 135 22.87 -6.03 2.18
C ASN A 135 23.16 -4.63 2.74
N LYS A 136 24.33 -4.45 3.36
CA LYS A 136 24.73 -3.18 4.00
C LYS A 136 25.09 -2.07 3.01
N SER A 137 25.40 -2.40 1.75
CA SER A 137 25.77 -1.42 0.73
C SER A 137 24.58 -0.86 -0.04
N GLN A 138 23.40 -1.48 0.06
CA GLN A 138 22.18 -1.01 -0.61
C GLN A 138 21.55 0.16 0.16
N THR A 139 21.22 1.22 -0.57
CA THR A 139 20.49 2.38 -0.04
C THR A 139 18.99 2.25 -0.31
N LYS A 140 18.15 2.88 0.53
CA LYS A 140 16.68 2.90 0.31
C LYS A 140 16.27 3.64 -0.95
N PHE A 141 16.96 4.71 -1.27
CA PHE A 141 16.79 5.42 -2.54
C PHE A 141 17.82 4.89 -3.56
N HIS A 142 17.65 3.63 -3.99
CA HIS A 142 18.46 3.00 -5.04
C HIS A 142 18.07 3.50 -6.45
N GLU A 143 18.52 2.88 -7.53
CA GLU A 143 18.22 3.41 -8.87
C GLU A 143 16.76 3.15 -9.31
N GLU A 144 16.12 2.15 -8.71
CA GLU A 144 14.82 1.64 -9.16
C GLU A 144 13.64 1.96 -8.21
N TRP A 145 13.89 2.58 -7.05
CA TRP A 145 12.83 2.78 -6.02
C TRP A 145 11.60 3.51 -6.56
N ARG A 146 11.79 4.42 -7.53
CA ARG A 146 10.68 5.16 -8.16
C ARG A 146 9.80 4.24 -8.99
N THR A 147 10.43 3.32 -9.72
CA THR A 147 9.73 2.29 -10.50
C THR A 147 8.93 1.41 -9.55
N ASP A 148 9.55 0.92 -8.48
CA ASP A 148 8.89 0.05 -7.49
C ASP A 148 7.72 0.76 -6.80
N LEU A 149 7.92 2.01 -6.38
CA LEU A 149 6.85 2.85 -5.83
C LEU A 149 5.73 3.12 -6.84
N THR A 150 6.04 3.27 -8.13
CA THR A 150 5.01 3.47 -9.17
C THR A 150 4.14 2.21 -9.31
N TYR A 151 4.75 1.03 -9.34
CA TYR A 151 4.01 -0.24 -9.34
C TYR A 151 3.17 -0.41 -8.07
N PHE A 152 3.72 -0.06 -6.90
CA PHE A 152 2.98 -0.04 -5.64
C PHE A 152 1.75 0.88 -5.74
N VAL A 153 1.93 2.13 -6.15
CA VAL A 153 0.83 3.12 -6.23
C VAL A 153 -0.25 2.66 -7.21
N ILE A 154 0.11 2.21 -8.42
CA ILE A 154 -0.86 1.77 -9.42
C ILE A 154 -1.64 0.54 -8.93
N SER A 155 -0.96 -0.46 -8.38
CA SER A 155 -1.62 -1.68 -7.89
C SER A 155 -2.62 -1.39 -6.76
N HIS A 156 -2.32 -0.44 -5.88
CA HIS A 156 -3.18 -0.10 -4.74
C HIS A 156 -4.33 0.84 -5.13
N LEU A 157 -4.09 1.85 -5.96
CA LEU A 157 -5.16 2.75 -6.43
C LEU A 157 -6.25 1.99 -7.19
N PHE A 158 -5.85 0.99 -7.97
CA PHE A 158 -6.76 0.17 -8.79
C PHE A 158 -7.21 -1.11 -8.10
N ILE A 159 -7.15 -1.19 -6.76
CA ILE A 159 -7.55 -2.39 -6.00
C ILE A 159 -8.97 -2.87 -6.34
N GLN A 160 -9.93 -1.94 -6.50
CA GLN A 160 -11.30 -2.27 -6.89
C GLN A 160 -11.34 -2.91 -8.29
N PHE A 161 -10.63 -2.32 -9.26
CA PHE A 161 -10.55 -2.86 -10.61
C PHE A 161 -9.97 -4.28 -10.61
N PHE A 162 -8.87 -4.51 -9.90
CA PHE A 162 -8.28 -5.84 -9.79
C PHE A 162 -9.22 -6.83 -9.08
N GLY A 163 -9.92 -6.41 -8.02
CA GLY A 163 -10.93 -7.23 -7.35
C GLY A 163 -12.08 -7.61 -8.29
N ILE A 164 -12.64 -6.65 -9.03
CA ILE A 164 -13.74 -6.90 -9.97
C ILE A 164 -13.32 -7.84 -11.10
N VAL A 165 -12.18 -7.56 -11.74
CA VAL A 165 -11.71 -8.33 -12.89
C VAL A 165 -11.39 -9.76 -12.49
N THR A 166 -10.96 -10.00 -11.25
CA THR A 166 -10.64 -11.35 -10.74
C THR A 166 -11.87 -12.10 -10.24
N GLN A 167 -12.77 -11.45 -9.50
CA GLN A 167 -13.94 -12.09 -8.89
C GLN A 167 -15.10 -12.34 -9.88
N LYS A 168 -15.39 -11.41 -10.80
CA LYS A 168 -16.54 -11.55 -11.70
C LYS A 168 -16.48 -12.79 -12.60
N PRO A 169 -15.33 -13.15 -13.21
CA PRO A 169 -15.21 -14.39 -13.97
C PRO A 169 -15.52 -15.62 -13.11
N ALA A 170 -15.01 -15.69 -11.88
CA ALA A 170 -15.27 -16.82 -10.98
C ALA A 170 -16.78 -17.00 -10.73
N ILE A 171 -17.50 -15.90 -10.46
CA ILE A 171 -18.96 -15.92 -10.29
C ILE A 171 -19.66 -16.38 -11.58
N LEU A 172 -19.23 -15.89 -12.74
CA LEU A 172 -19.85 -16.25 -14.02
C LEU A 172 -19.67 -17.74 -14.35
N PHE A 173 -18.46 -18.28 -14.13
CA PHE A 173 -18.12 -19.65 -14.49
C PHE A 173 -18.54 -20.69 -13.45
N PHE A 174 -18.62 -20.33 -12.16
CA PHE A 174 -18.85 -21.28 -11.07
C PHE A 174 -20.06 -20.94 -10.19
N GLY A 175 -20.72 -19.79 -10.38
CA GLY A 175 -21.87 -19.39 -9.56
C GLY A 175 -23.07 -20.34 -9.66
N TRP A 176 -23.15 -21.15 -10.72
CA TRP A 176 -24.17 -22.17 -10.93
C TRP A 176 -23.82 -23.53 -10.32
N ALA A 177 -22.61 -23.71 -9.77
CA ALA A 177 -22.11 -25.02 -9.34
C ALA A 177 -22.77 -25.57 -8.06
N GLY A 178 -23.69 -24.82 -7.43
CA GLY A 178 -24.45 -25.29 -6.26
C GLY A 178 -23.59 -25.53 -5.01
N LEU A 179 -22.57 -24.71 -4.79
CA LEU A 179 -21.59 -24.87 -3.70
C LEU A 179 -22.06 -24.36 -2.32
N GLU A 180 -23.36 -24.09 -2.15
CA GLU A 180 -23.92 -23.51 -0.92
C GLU A 180 -23.59 -24.36 0.31
N GLY A 181 -23.74 -25.69 0.22
CA GLY A 181 -23.40 -26.60 1.31
C GLY A 181 -21.93 -26.56 1.70
N LEU A 182 -21.03 -26.40 0.72
CA LEU A 182 -19.60 -26.24 0.96
C LEU A 182 -19.31 -24.89 1.63
N HIS A 183 -19.94 -23.81 1.18
CA HIS A 183 -19.79 -22.49 1.79
C HIS A 183 -20.25 -22.50 3.25
N THR A 184 -21.41 -23.07 3.56
CA THR A 184 -21.92 -23.19 4.93
C THR A 184 -20.98 -24.03 5.80
N TRP A 185 -20.45 -25.13 5.27
CA TRP A 185 -19.50 -25.96 6.00
C TRP A 185 -18.20 -25.20 6.32
N ILE A 186 -17.63 -24.48 5.36
CA ILE A 186 -16.42 -23.67 5.57
C ILE A 186 -16.67 -22.55 6.59
N GLN A 187 -17.80 -21.85 6.50
CA GLN A 187 -18.19 -20.79 7.44
C GLN A 187 -18.43 -21.31 8.87
N GLY A 188 -18.76 -22.61 9.01
CA GLY A 188 -18.92 -23.27 10.30
C GLY A 188 -17.62 -23.74 10.95
N LEU A 189 -16.47 -23.65 10.26
CA LEU A 189 -15.18 -24.05 10.83
C LEU A 189 -14.75 -23.10 11.95
N PRO A 190 -14.06 -23.61 13.00
CA PRO A 190 -13.39 -22.74 13.95
C PRO A 190 -12.44 -21.78 13.22
N PHE A 191 -12.43 -20.50 13.61
CA PHE A 191 -11.68 -19.45 12.92
C PHE A 191 -10.23 -19.85 12.60
N ILE A 192 -9.51 -20.45 13.55
CA ILE A 192 -8.12 -20.88 13.36
C ILE A 192 -8.00 -21.96 12.27
N VAL A 193 -8.93 -22.90 12.22
CA VAL A 193 -8.96 -23.95 11.19
C VAL A 193 -9.25 -23.33 9.83
N GLY A 194 -10.25 -22.45 9.74
CA GLY A 194 -10.58 -21.72 8.51
C GLY A 194 -9.41 -20.87 8.01
N LEU A 195 -8.68 -20.20 8.92
CA LEU A 195 -7.51 -19.40 8.60
C LEU A 195 -6.37 -20.24 8.01
N PHE A 196 -6.02 -21.37 8.63
CA PHE A 196 -5.00 -22.26 8.10
C PHE A 196 -5.41 -22.91 6.79
N LEU A 197 -6.68 -23.28 6.64
CA LEU A 197 -7.22 -23.80 5.38
C LEU A 197 -7.12 -22.75 4.28
N ALA A 198 -7.46 -21.49 4.57
CA ALA A 198 -7.31 -20.38 3.63
C ALA A 198 -5.84 -20.18 3.22
N PHE A 199 -4.91 -20.13 4.18
CA PHE A 199 -3.48 -20.01 3.89
C PHE A 199 -2.96 -21.16 3.03
N PHE A 200 -3.27 -22.40 3.40
CA PHE A 200 -2.86 -23.57 2.63
C PHE A 200 -3.40 -23.52 1.20
N THR A 201 -4.68 -23.21 1.05
CA THR A 201 -5.34 -23.18 -0.26
C THR A 201 -4.76 -22.07 -1.13
N THR A 202 -4.66 -20.84 -0.60
CA THR A 202 -4.06 -19.71 -1.32
C THR A 202 -2.62 -19.98 -1.72
N ASP A 203 -1.78 -20.52 -0.82
CA ASP A 203 -0.38 -20.83 -1.13
C ASP A 203 -0.24 -21.92 -2.20
N LEU A 204 -1.07 -22.98 -2.12
CA LEU A 204 -1.10 -24.05 -3.11
C LEU A 204 -1.39 -23.51 -4.51
N PHE A 205 -2.45 -22.71 -4.67
CA PHE A 205 -2.81 -22.17 -5.98
C PHE A 205 -1.83 -21.09 -6.45
N GLN A 206 -1.29 -20.27 -5.55
CA GLN A 206 -0.28 -19.27 -5.87
C GLN A 206 1.02 -19.93 -6.36
N TYR A 207 1.44 -21.03 -5.74
CA TYR A 207 2.59 -21.82 -6.20
C TYR A 207 2.40 -22.31 -7.64
N TRP A 208 1.24 -22.87 -7.96
CA TRP A 208 0.96 -23.35 -9.31
C TRP A 208 0.86 -22.20 -10.32
N ALA A 209 0.23 -21.09 -9.95
CA ALA A 209 0.19 -19.88 -10.78
C ALA A 209 1.62 -19.42 -11.12
N HIS A 210 2.47 -19.30 -10.11
CA HIS A 210 3.87 -18.94 -10.26
C HIS A 210 4.63 -19.93 -11.15
N ARG A 211 4.41 -21.25 -10.97
CA ARG A 211 5.02 -22.27 -11.81
C ARG A 211 4.56 -22.19 -13.27
N PHE A 212 3.31 -21.83 -13.54
CA PHE A 212 2.82 -21.61 -14.90
C PHE A 212 3.51 -20.42 -15.56
N PHE A 213 3.70 -19.31 -14.82
CA PHE A 213 4.48 -18.16 -15.30
C PHE A 213 5.91 -18.52 -15.69
N HIS A 214 6.55 -19.43 -14.94
CA HIS A 214 7.91 -19.88 -15.23
C HIS A 214 8.02 -20.94 -16.34
N THR A 215 6.93 -21.63 -16.70
CA THR A 215 6.97 -22.74 -17.67
C THR A 215 6.41 -22.37 -19.04
N ARG A 216 5.65 -21.29 -19.17
CA ARG A 216 5.07 -20.84 -20.45
C ARG A 216 5.73 -19.54 -20.90
N VAL A 217 6.38 -19.56 -22.07
CA VAL A 217 7.08 -18.39 -22.64
C VAL A 217 6.19 -17.15 -22.74
N ALA A 218 4.92 -17.31 -23.13
CA ALA A 218 3.99 -16.20 -23.24
C ALA A 218 3.73 -15.52 -21.88
N LEU A 219 3.57 -16.31 -20.81
CA LEU A 219 3.32 -15.81 -19.46
C LEU A 219 4.59 -15.26 -18.82
N TRP A 220 5.74 -15.89 -19.06
CA TRP A 220 7.05 -15.43 -18.59
C TRP A 220 7.35 -13.99 -18.99
N ARG A 221 6.92 -13.53 -20.17
CA ARG A 221 7.15 -12.14 -20.61
C ARG A 221 6.58 -11.12 -19.63
N PHE A 222 5.45 -11.42 -19.00
CA PHE A 222 4.85 -10.58 -17.96
C PHE A 222 5.60 -10.76 -16.64
N HIS A 223 5.75 -12.00 -16.20
CA HIS A 223 6.41 -12.33 -14.92
C HIS A 223 7.89 -11.92 -14.85
N SER A 224 8.57 -11.78 -16.00
CA SER A 224 9.93 -11.29 -16.07
C SER A 224 10.07 -9.85 -15.54
N ILE A 225 8.99 -9.06 -15.52
CA ILE A 225 8.94 -7.74 -14.88
C ILE A 225 9.13 -7.89 -13.37
N HIS A 226 8.51 -8.88 -12.75
CA HIS A 226 8.72 -9.19 -11.33
C HIS A 226 10.16 -9.62 -11.05
N HIS A 227 10.74 -10.45 -11.91
CA HIS A 227 12.14 -10.87 -11.82
C HIS A 227 13.16 -9.80 -12.26
N SER A 228 12.71 -8.63 -12.72
CA SER A 228 13.61 -7.57 -13.19
C SER A 228 14.26 -6.77 -12.07
N THR A 229 13.78 -6.91 -10.83
CA THR A 229 14.28 -6.14 -9.68
C THR A 229 15.72 -6.51 -9.32
N GLN A 230 16.62 -5.54 -9.41
CA GLN A 230 18.05 -5.76 -9.09
C GLN A 230 18.36 -5.45 -7.63
N ASN A 231 17.65 -4.48 -7.05
CA ASN A 231 17.80 -4.07 -5.65
C ASN A 231 16.62 -4.63 -4.84
N MET A 232 16.89 -5.60 -3.98
CA MET A 232 15.84 -6.26 -3.19
C MET A 232 15.51 -5.43 -1.94
N ASP A 233 14.32 -4.87 -1.88
CA ASP A 233 13.73 -4.24 -0.71
C ASP A 233 12.24 -4.60 -0.58
N TRP A 234 11.56 -4.03 0.41
CA TRP A 234 10.15 -4.30 0.67
C TRP A 234 9.19 -3.88 -0.45
N LEU A 235 9.59 -2.95 -1.34
CA LEU A 235 8.79 -2.55 -2.50
C LEU A 235 8.94 -3.52 -3.68
N ALA A 236 10.01 -4.33 -3.70
CA ALA A 236 10.29 -5.26 -4.80
C ALA A 236 9.12 -6.21 -5.11
N GLY A 237 8.35 -6.60 -4.09
CA GLY A 237 7.18 -7.45 -4.25
C GLY A 237 6.04 -6.82 -5.06
N SER A 238 5.95 -5.49 -5.10
CA SER A 238 4.90 -4.77 -5.82
C SER A 238 5.17 -4.67 -7.32
N ARG A 239 6.42 -4.83 -7.77
CA ARG A 239 6.78 -4.81 -9.19
C ARG A 239 6.21 -6.04 -9.89
N THR A 240 4.99 -5.92 -10.40
CA THR A 240 4.26 -7.02 -11.05
C THR A 240 3.46 -6.48 -12.21
N HIS A 241 3.36 -7.23 -13.30
CA HIS A 241 2.53 -6.84 -14.43
C HIS A 241 1.05 -7.07 -14.09
N PHE A 242 0.13 -6.28 -14.66
CA PHE A 242 -1.31 -6.42 -14.38
C PHE A 242 -1.86 -7.82 -14.75
N ILE A 243 -1.27 -8.48 -15.76
CA ILE A 243 -1.62 -9.86 -16.14
C ILE A 243 -1.17 -10.85 -15.07
N ASP A 244 -0.01 -10.62 -14.44
CA ASP A 244 0.45 -11.45 -13.31
C ASP A 244 -0.52 -11.34 -12.14
N ILE A 245 -0.94 -10.11 -11.82
CA ILE A 245 -1.93 -9.83 -10.78
C ILE A 245 -3.24 -10.56 -11.11
N PHE A 246 -3.79 -10.35 -12.30
CA PHE A 246 -5.06 -10.96 -12.69
C PHE A 246 -5.02 -12.48 -12.62
N PHE A 247 -4.04 -13.12 -13.25
CA PHE A 247 -3.95 -14.58 -13.32
C PHE A 247 -3.72 -15.20 -11.94
N THR A 248 -2.79 -14.64 -11.16
CA THR A 248 -2.50 -15.13 -9.81
C THR A 248 -3.75 -15.02 -8.94
N ARG A 249 -4.40 -13.86 -8.95
CA ARG A 249 -5.61 -13.62 -8.14
C ARG A 249 -6.77 -14.51 -8.58
N ALA A 250 -7.02 -14.67 -9.88
CA ALA A 250 -8.08 -15.54 -10.41
C ALA A 250 -7.85 -17.03 -10.14
N MET A 251 -6.60 -17.46 -9.89
CA MET A 251 -6.30 -18.82 -9.44
C MET A 251 -6.43 -18.99 -7.93
N THR A 252 -6.24 -17.92 -7.15
CA THR A 252 -6.19 -17.99 -5.68
C THR A 252 -7.50 -17.61 -4.98
N PHE A 253 -8.35 -16.81 -5.62
CA PHE A 253 -9.67 -16.36 -5.13
C PHE A 253 -10.78 -17.17 -5.79
#